data_AF-A0A7X8DA77-F1
#
_entry.id   AF-A0A7X8DA77-F1
#
_cell.length_a   1.000
_cell.length_b   1.000
_cell.length_c   1.000
_cell.angle_alpha   90.00
_cell.angle_beta   90.00
_cell.angle_gamma   90.00
#
_symmetry.space_group_name_H-M   'P 1'
#
loop_
_entity.id
_entity.type
_entity.pdbx_description
1 polymer ?
#
loop_
_entity_poly.entity_id
_entity_poly.type
_entity_poly.pdbx_seq_one_letter_code
_entity_poly.pdbx_strand_id
1 'polypeptide(L)'
;MKKFFATILALSMMLSTAAFAAGESPQELEARKQVPATAVLTSTDSDGNTTDYYYKDKVSKTNYKVSVSKEPLQVISTASKVAGNKGGRAVVLSQQQAEDMAKEYYAGANVLGSFVRKNDDRFEYLVLFDIGDGRLYRSSLNAENGKLIGTGVKFSSATEGEIALFEAAANAKALRPDGHIMDIELEQKDGKRVYEVKIWENNKEVEIKLDAVTGELVEQDDTKAAKSVPAQSYKEGVELTNIDDDDANVVDEVKDATDAVDEVKDATDAVDEVKDATDDDDDNDDDDNDDDDNDDDDNDDDDDDDNDNDDDDNDDDDDDDNDNDDDDDDDDDDGDDD
;
A
#
# COMPACT_ATOMS: atom_id res chain seq x y z
N MET A 1 13.83 -5.82 22.68
CA MET A 1 14.66 -5.79 21.45
C MET A 1 14.16 -4.64 20.59
N LYS A 2 14.96 -3.57 20.44
CA LYS A 2 14.63 -2.45 19.55
C LYS A 2 14.80 -2.94 18.12
N LYS A 3 13.69 -3.32 17.47
CA LYS A 3 13.72 -3.70 16.05
C LYS A 3 14.07 -2.45 15.26
N PHE A 4 15.03 -2.56 14.35
CA PHE A 4 15.40 -1.52 13.40
C PHE A 4 14.20 -1.25 12.49
N PHE A 5 13.31 -0.34 12.90
CA PHE A 5 12.30 0.18 12.00
C PHE A 5 12.99 1.13 11.03
N ALA A 6 12.96 0.76 9.75
CA ALA A 6 13.29 1.67 8.67
C ALA A 6 12.39 2.90 8.84
N THR A 7 12.99 4.04 9.09
CA THR A 7 12.34 5.35 9.20
C THR A 7 11.71 5.67 7.84
N ILE A 8 10.50 5.17 7.61
CA ILE A 8 9.72 5.53 6.42
C ILE A 8 9.20 6.93 6.68
N LEU A 9 9.92 7.89 6.10
CA LEU A 9 9.48 9.25 5.80
C LEU A 9 9.02 10.11 7.00
N ALA A 10 9.98 10.56 7.80
CA ALA A 10 9.96 11.99 8.08
C ALA A 10 10.13 12.68 6.72
N LEU A 11 9.13 13.46 6.26
CA LEU A 11 9.21 14.34 5.10
C LEU A 11 10.29 15.41 5.37
N SER A 12 11.55 15.01 5.50
CA SER A 12 12.67 15.94 5.54
C SER A 12 12.77 16.48 4.13
N MET A 13 12.29 17.71 3.94
CA MET A 13 12.60 18.54 2.80
C MET A 13 14.12 18.73 2.72
N MET A 14 14.86 17.71 2.26
CA MET A 14 16.15 17.97 1.65
C MET A 14 15.83 18.50 0.26
N LEU A 15 16.00 19.81 0.08
CA LEU A 15 16.18 20.40 -1.25
C LEU A 15 17.38 19.70 -1.90
N SER A 16 17.13 18.58 -2.57
CA SER A 16 18.07 18.07 -3.57
C SER A 16 17.70 18.76 -4.87
N THR A 17 18.66 19.50 -5.42
CA THR A 17 18.62 20.00 -6.79
C THR A 17 18.78 18.82 -7.73
N ALA A 18 17.78 17.95 -7.81
CA ALA A 18 17.64 17.07 -8.96
C ALA A 18 17.31 17.99 -10.14
N ALA A 19 18.16 17.96 -11.17
CA ALA A 19 17.88 18.67 -12.40
C ALA A 19 16.54 18.18 -12.96
N PHE A 20 15.53 19.03 -12.95
CA PHE A 20 14.23 18.76 -13.58
C PHE A 20 14.48 18.33 -15.02
N ALA A 21 13.98 17.17 -15.41
CA ALA A 21 13.99 16.78 -16.80
C ALA A 21 13.16 17.81 -17.59
N ALA A 22 13.70 18.31 -18.70
CA ALA A 22 12.96 19.23 -19.55
C ALA A 22 11.66 18.55 -20.05
N GLY A 23 10.49 19.00 -19.57
CA GLY A 23 9.18 18.47 -19.98
C GLY A 23 8.20 18.15 -18.85
N GLU A 24 8.62 18.16 -17.58
CA GLU A 24 7.72 17.87 -16.45
C GLU A 24 6.64 18.96 -16.26
N SER A 25 5.41 18.52 -15.99
CA SER A 25 4.30 19.44 -15.67
C SER A 25 4.43 20.01 -14.25
N PRO A 26 3.87 21.21 -13.94
CA PRO A 26 3.86 21.72 -12.57
C PRO A 26 3.21 20.77 -11.55
N GLN A 27 2.18 20.03 -11.96
CA GLN A 27 1.50 19.02 -11.15
C GLN A 27 2.43 17.88 -10.78
N GLU A 28 3.16 17.36 -11.77
CA GLU A 28 4.14 16.30 -11.58
C GLU A 28 5.26 16.72 -10.65
N LEU A 29 5.71 17.98 -10.75
CA LEU A 29 6.70 18.55 -9.84
C LEU A 29 6.20 18.58 -8.38
N GLU A 30 4.95 18.98 -8.15
CA GLU A 30 4.37 18.94 -6.80
C GLU A 30 4.20 17.51 -6.29
N ALA A 31 3.78 16.59 -7.16
CA ALA A 31 3.65 15.17 -6.84
C ALA A 31 5.00 14.55 -6.46
N ARG A 32 6.06 14.87 -7.22
CA ARG A 32 7.42 14.38 -7.01
C ARG A 32 7.97 14.71 -5.63
N LYS A 33 7.64 15.88 -5.08
CA LYS A 33 8.06 16.30 -3.74
C LYS A 33 7.47 15.45 -2.62
N GLN A 34 6.40 14.70 -2.89
CA GLN A 34 5.69 13.92 -1.88
C GLN A 34 6.20 12.48 -1.71
N VAL A 35 7.10 12.03 -2.59
CA VAL A 35 7.62 10.65 -2.58
C VAL A 35 9.14 10.64 -2.44
N PRO A 36 9.75 9.53 -1.97
CA PRO A 36 11.21 9.41 -1.92
C PRO A 36 11.86 9.65 -3.29
N ALA A 37 13.08 10.19 -3.29
CA ALA A 37 13.87 10.36 -4.52
C ALA A 37 14.19 9.04 -5.24
N THR A 38 14.11 7.90 -4.52
CA THR A 38 14.27 6.55 -5.06
C THR A 38 13.01 6.03 -5.79
N ALA A 39 11.86 6.67 -5.61
CA ALA A 39 10.62 6.26 -6.23
C ALA A 39 10.58 6.71 -7.70
N VAL A 40 10.32 5.80 -8.63
CA VAL A 40 10.25 6.07 -10.07
C VAL A 40 8.79 6.23 -10.49
N LEU A 41 8.48 7.22 -11.34
CA LEU A 41 7.12 7.36 -11.90
C LEU A 41 6.84 6.17 -12.82
N THR A 42 5.70 5.52 -12.64
CA THR A 42 5.31 4.32 -13.38
C THR A 42 4.11 4.55 -14.28
N SER A 43 3.14 5.34 -13.82
CA SER A 43 1.99 5.73 -14.61
C SER A 43 1.38 7.02 -14.09
N THR A 44 0.57 7.65 -14.94
CA THR A 44 -0.18 8.85 -14.63
C THR A 44 -1.59 8.67 -15.17
N ASP A 45 -2.59 8.95 -14.35
CA ASP A 45 -3.99 9.00 -14.75
C ASP A 45 -4.54 10.40 -14.54
N SER A 46 -5.37 10.89 -15.44
CA SER A 46 -5.92 12.25 -15.38
C SER A 46 -7.41 12.22 -15.60
N ASP A 47 -8.16 12.60 -14.58
CA ASP A 47 -9.60 12.76 -14.64
C ASP A 47 -10.01 14.19 -14.28
N GLY A 48 -10.63 14.87 -15.25
CA GLY A 48 -11.07 16.26 -15.10
C GLY A 48 -9.96 17.18 -14.59
N ASN A 49 -10.14 17.71 -13.38
CA ASN A 49 -9.23 18.64 -12.72
C ASN A 49 -8.17 17.94 -11.85
N THR A 50 -8.20 16.62 -11.72
CA THR A 50 -7.26 15.85 -10.88
C THR A 50 -6.35 15.00 -11.77
N THR A 51 -5.10 14.86 -11.34
CA THR A 51 -4.14 13.95 -11.93
C THR A 51 -3.53 13.09 -10.82
N ASP A 52 -3.61 11.78 -10.99
CA ASP A 52 -3.01 10.79 -10.12
C ASP A 52 -1.66 10.35 -10.70
N TYR A 53 -0.60 10.47 -9.91
CA TYR A 53 0.74 10.02 -10.26
C TYR A 53 1.10 8.78 -9.44
N TYR A 54 1.48 7.70 -10.12
CA TYR A 54 1.82 6.44 -9.49
C TYR A 54 3.32 6.22 -9.51
N TYR A 55 3.91 6.02 -8.34
CA TYR A 55 5.35 5.80 -8.19
C TYR A 55 5.65 4.42 -7.59
N LYS A 56 6.79 3.84 -7.97
CA LYS A 56 7.32 2.59 -7.38
C LYS A 56 8.73 2.82 -6.88
N ASP A 57 8.95 2.59 -5.60
CA ASP A 57 10.29 2.56 -5.00
C ASP A 57 10.73 1.10 -4.83
N LYS A 58 11.63 0.64 -5.70
CA LYS A 58 12.16 -0.73 -5.66
C LYS A 58 13.01 -0.99 -4.41
N VAL A 59 13.56 0.05 -3.77
CA VAL A 59 14.41 -0.08 -2.58
C VAL A 59 13.56 -0.43 -1.36
N SER A 60 12.53 0.37 -1.08
CA SER A 60 11.61 0.13 0.03
C SER A 60 10.50 -0.87 -0.29
N LYS A 61 10.38 -1.30 -1.57
CA LYS A 61 9.27 -2.09 -2.09
C LYS A 61 7.92 -1.40 -1.83
N THR A 62 7.87 -0.08 -1.99
CA THR A 62 6.68 0.72 -1.70
C THR A 62 6.15 1.36 -2.97
N ASN A 63 4.85 1.19 -3.21
CA ASN A 63 4.12 1.87 -4.26
C ASN A 63 3.45 3.11 -3.67
N TYR A 64 3.33 4.16 -4.47
CA TYR A 64 2.73 5.43 -4.05
C TYR A 64 1.72 5.90 -5.10
N LYS A 65 0.66 6.56 -4.64
CA LYS A 65 -0.25 7.36 -5.45
C LYS A 65 -0.23 8.79 -4.91
N VAL A 66 -0.08 9.78 -5.78
CA VAL A 66 -0.15 11.19 -5.41
C VAL A 66 -1.17 11.89 -6.31
N SER A 67 -2.25 12.36 -5.72
CA SER A 67 -3.34 13.02 -6.43
C SER A 67 -3.16 14.53 -6.35
N VAL A 68 -3.13 15.19 -7.51
CA VAL A 68 -2.87 16.63 -7.64
C VAL A 68 -3.97 17.29 -8.45
N SER A 69 -4.60 18.32 -7.88
CA SER A 69 -5.52 19.23 -8.56
C SER A 69 -4.74 20.15 -9.51
N LYS A 70 -5.29 20.40 -10.71
CA LYS A 70 -4.73 21.30 -11.73
C LYS A 70 -5.06 22.75 -11.41
N GLU A 71 -6.31 23.01 -11.02
CA GLU A 71 -6.82 24.35 -10.73
C GLU A 71 -7.68 24.35 -9.45
N PRO A 72 -7.16 24.90 -8.33
CA PRO A 72 -5.79 25.40 -8.14
C PRO A 72 -4.77 24.24 -8.19
N LEU A 73 -3.52 24.57 -8.53
CA LEU A 73 -2.40 23.63 -8.47
C LEU A 73 -2.14 23.25 -7.00
N GLN A 74 -2.53 22.03 -6.62
CA GLN A 74 -2.45 21.59 -5.23
C GLN A 74 -2.40 20.05 -5.12
N VAL A 75 -1.53 19.54 -4.25
CA VAL A 75 -1.60 18.13 -3.79
C VAL A 75 -2.83 17.95 -2.90
N ILE A 76 -3.68 16.99 -3.24
CA ILE A 76 -4.94 16.66 -2.55
C ILE A 76 -4.74 15.50 -1.59
N SER A 77 -4.07 14.45 -2.06
CA SER A 77 -3.79 13.27 -1.25
C SER A 77 -2.50 12.58 -1.67
N THR A 78 -1.91 11.87 -0.72
CA THR A 78 -0.86 10.89 -0.98
C THR A 78 -1.26 9.58 -0.32
N ALA A 79 -0.97 8.47 -0.98
CA ALA A 79 -1.16 7.13 -0.43
C ALA A 79 0.09 6.30 -0.74
N SER A 80 0.44 5.39 0.16
CA SER A 80 1.52 4.43 -0.03
C SER A 80 1.09 3.03 0.38
N LYS A 81 1.67 2.02 -0.27
CA LYS A 81 1.47 0.62 0.05
C LYS A 81 2.77 -0.15 -0.07
N VAL A 82 3.14 -0.88 0.96
CA VAL A 82 4.34 -1.72 0.98
C VAL A 82 4.00 -3.07 0.36
N ALA A 83 4.62 -3.39 -0.77
CA ALA A 83 4.35 -4.59 -1.54
C ALA A 83 4.55 -5.86 -0.69
N GLY A 84 3.56 -6.74 -0.72
CA GLY A 84 3.54 -7.99 0.03
C GLY A 84 3.12 -7.84 1.50
N ASN A 85 2.97 -6.63 2.03
CA ASN A 85 2.41 -6.43 3.36
C ASN A 85 0.88 -6.45 3.28
N LYS A 86 0.27 -7.33 4.07
CA LYS A 86 -1.18 -7.49 4.17
C LYS A 86 -1.59 -7.45 5.65
N GLY A 87 -2.88 -7.35 5.92
CA GLY A 87 -3.44 -7.48 7.27
C GLY A 87 -3.10 -8.81 7.96
N GLY A 88 -3.38 -8.90 9.25
CA GLY A 88 -3.22 -10.11 10.06
C GLY A 88 -4.39 -11.07 9.87
N ARG A 89 -4.24 -12.34 10.27
CA ARG A 89 -5.37 -13.30 10.20
C ARG A 89 -6.35 -13.11 11.35
N ALA A 90 -5.92 -12.41 12.39
CA ALA A 90 -6.71 -12.00 13.54
C ALA A 90 -6.26 -10.60 14.02
N VAL A 91 -7.06 -10.00 14.89
CA VAL A 91 -6.69 -8.78 15.62
C VAL A 91 -6.05 -9.20 16.93
N VAL A 92 -4.71 -9.19 16.97
CA VAL A 92 -3.93 -9.59 18.17
C VAL A 92 -3.38 -8.35 18.89
N LEU A 93 -3.03 -7.30 18.15
CA LEU A 93 -2.61 -6.05 18.75
C LEU A 93 -3.76 -5.37 19.46
N SER A 94 -3.47 -4.80 20.63
CA SER A 94 -4.35 -3.84 21.28
C SER A 94 -4.36 -2.50 20.54
N GLN A 95 -5.42 -1.73 20.74
CA GLN A 95 -5.53 -0.35 20.26
C GLN A 95 -4.27 0.47 20.61
N GLN A 96 -3.83 0.44 21.87
CA GLN A 96 -2.68 1.23 22.32
C GLN A 96 -1.39 0.83 21.60
N GLN A 97 -1.17 -0.47 21.37
CA GLN A 97 0.01 -0.94 20.64
C GLN A 97 0.01 -0.45 19.19
N ALA A 98 -1.14 -0.50 18.51
CA ALA A 98 -1.26 -0.01 17.14
C ALA A 98 -1.04 1.51 17.07
N GLU A 99 -1.59 2.27 18.00
CA GLU A 99 -1.40 3.73 18.09
C GLU A 99 0.05 4.10 18.38
N ASP A 100 0.73 3.38 19.27
CA ASP A 100 2.13 3.65 19.59
C ASP A 100 3.04 3.31 18.40
N MET A 101 2.79 2.21 17.70
CA MET A 101 3.48 1.86 16.46
C MET A 101 3.27 2.92 15.37
N ALA A 102 2.06 3.47 15.22
CA ALA A 102 1.81 4.55 14.26
C ALA A 102 2.61 5.82 14.59
N LYS A 103 2.76 6.16 15.87
CA LYS A 103 3.55 7.32 16.35
C LYS A 103 5.06 7.14 16.12
N GLU A 104 5.57 5.91 15.99
CA GLU A 104 6.99 5.69 15.69
C GLU A 104 7.41 6.26 14.33
N TYR A 105 6.47 6.32 13.38
CA TYR A 105 6.70 6.89 12.04
C TYR A 105 6.61 8.42 12.02
N TYR A 106 5.83 9.02 12.93
CA TYR A 106 5.53 10.44 12.94
C TYR A 106 5.73 11.05 14.32
N ALA A 107 6.92 11.62 14.54
CA ALA A 107 7.22 12.35 15.76
C ALA A 107 6.24 13.52 15.94
N GLY A 108 5.53 13.54 17.07
CA GLY A 108 4.52 14.56 17.36
C GLY A 108 3.09 14.20 16.91
N ALA A 109 2.86 12.97 16.44
CA ALA A 109 1.52 12.49 16.11
C ALA A 109 0.56 12.56 17.31
N ASN A 110 -0.53 13.28 17.11
CA ASN A 110 -1.67 13.37 18.00
C ASN A 110 -2.80 12.52 17.41
N VAL A 111 -3.10 11.38 18.05
CA VAL A 111 -4.08 10.42 17.54
C VAL A 111 -5.48 11.00 17.62
N LEU A 112 -6.17 10.99 16.48
CA LEU A 112 -7.55 11.44 16.33
C LEU A 112 -8.53 10.28 16.46
N GLY A 113 -8.13 9.10 15.99
CA GLY A 113 -8.94 7.89 16.05
C GLY A 113 -8.16 6.67 15.56
N SER A 114 -8.63 5.50 15.96
CA SER A 114 -8.11 4.21 15.51
C SER A 114 -9.27 3.25 15.23
N PHE A 115 -9.15 2.48 14.17
CA PHE A 115 -10.21 1.63 13.64
C PHE A 115 -9.65 0.27 13.26
N VAL A 116 -10.48 -0.76 13.39
CA VAL A 116 -10.22 -2.08 12.80
C VAL A 116 -11.05 -2.20 11.54
N ARG A 117 -10.41 -2.64 10.46
CA ARG A 117 -11.05 -2.92 9.16
C ARG A 117 -10.50 -4.20 8.56
N LYS A 118 -11.16 -4.71 7.52
CA LYS A 118 -10.83 -5.98 6.89
C LYS A 118 -10.68 -5.80 5.38
N ASN A 119 -9.69 -6.46 4.80
CA ASN A 119 -9.62 -6.68 3.36
C ASN A 119 -9.48 -8.18 3.13
N ASP A 120 -10.43 -8.78 2.40
CA ASP A 120 -10.62 -10.22 2.31
C ASP A 120 -10.64 -10.87 3.69
N ASP A 121 -9.73 -11.80 3.99
CA ASP A 121 -9.59 -12.44 5.31
C ASP A 121 -8.41 -11.88 6.11
N ARG A 122 -8.13 -10.59 5.97
CA ARG A 122 -7.00 -9.92 6.60
C ARG A 122 -7.43 -8.66 7.33
N PHE A 123 -7.13 -8.59 8.62
CA PHE A 123 -7.46 -7.47 9.50
C PHE A 123 -6.32 -6.46 9.59
N GLU A 124 -6.66 -5.19 9.57
CA GLU A 124 -5.70 -4.11 9.75
C GLU A 124 -6.25 -3.04 10.67
N TYR A 125 -5.34 -2.43 11.43
CA TYR A 125 -5.60 -1.18 12.12
C TYR A 125 -5.42 -0.02 11.15
N LEU A 126 -6.38 0.89 11.12
CA LEU A 126 -6.24 2.21 10.55
C LEU A 126 -6.13 3.21 11.70
N VAL A 127 -5.01 3.93 11.78
CA VAL A 127 -4.78 4.97 12.78
C VAL A 127 -4.74 6.33 12.10
N LEU A 128 -5.56 7.26 12.57
CA LEU A 128 -5.66 8.65 12.12
C LEU A 128 -4.96 9.57 13.12
N PHE A 129 -4.14 10.48 12.64
CA PHE A 129 -3.45 11.45 13.49
C PHE A 129 -3.19 12.79 12.79
N ASP A 130 -3.04 13.83 13.60
CA ASP A 130 -2.55 15.15 13.21
C ASP A 130 -1.12 15.31 13.74
N ILE A 131 -0.26 16.04 13.02
CA ILE A 131 1.09 16.42 13.48
C ILE A 131 1.25 17.93 13.67
N GLY A 132 0.17 18.70 13.52
CA GLY A 132 0.13 20.16 13.67
C GLY A 132 0.39 20.95 12.40
N ASP A 133 0.40 20.30 11.22
CA ASP A 133 0.60 20.96 9.92
C ASP A 133 -0.70 21.13 9.11
N GLY A 134 -1.84 20.78 9.70
CA GLY A 134 -3.16 20.91 9.07
C GLY A 134 -3.51 19.80 8.08
N ARG A 135 -2.76 18.69 8.08
CA ARG A 135 -3.05 17.50 7.28
C ARG A 135 -3.54 16.35 8.15
N LEU A 136 -4.39 15.51 7.58
CA LEU A 136 -4.78 14.26 8.20
C LEU A 136 -3.81 13.17 7.73
N TYR A 137 -3.14 12.53 8.68
CA TYR A 137 -2.29 11.37 8.43
C TYR A 137 -3.01 10.08 8.79
N ARG A 138 -2.75 9.04 8.01
CA ARG A 138 -3.34 7.72 8.14
C ARG A 138 -2.21 6.67 8.09
N SER A 139 -2.23 5.72 9.01
CA SER A 139 -1.34 4.55 8.99
C SER A 139 -2.17 3.28 9.02
N SER A 140 -1.94 2.41 8.05
CA SER A 140 -2.53 1.06 7.98
C SER A 140 -1.51 0.05 8.48
N LEU A 141 -1.83 -0.66 9.55
CA LEU A 141 -0.94 -1.62 10.21
C LEU A 141 -1.57 -3.00 10.22
N ASN A 142 -0.77 -4.04 9.97
CA ASN A 142 -1.21 -5.41 10.18
C ASN A 142 -1.68 -5.60 11.63
N ALA A 143 -2.93 -6.04 11.81
CA ALA A 143 -3.56 -6.11 13.14
C ALA A 143 -3.01 -7.20 14.06
N GLU A 144 -2.16 -8.09 13.55
CA GLU A 144 -1.55 -9.18 14.30
C GLU A 144 -0.14 -8.83 14.78
N ASN A 145 0.67 -8.21 13.90
CA ASN A 145 2.10 -8.00 14.16
C ASN A 145 2.57 -6.55 14.03
N GLY A 146 1.71 -5.63 13.61
CA GLY A 146 2.00 -4.20 13.54
C GLY A 146 2.85 -3.76 12.35
N LYS A 147 3.15 -4.67 11.42
CA LYS A 147 3.88 -4.32 10.20
C LYS A 147 3.09 -3.27 9.41
N LEU A 148 3.76 -2.19 9.01
CA LEU A 148 3.17 -1.14 8.18
C LEU A 148 2.74 -1.71 6.82
N ILE A 149 1.44 -1.58 6.52
CA ILE A 149 0.86 -1.95 5.22
C ILE A 149 0.94 -0.76 4.28
N GLY A 150 0.61 0.43 4.77
CA GLY A 150 0.57 1.64 3.97
C GLY A 150 0.33 2.88 4.80
N THR A 151 0.52 4.03 4.19
CA THR A 151 0.21 5.35 4.78
C THR A 151 -0.68 6.15 3.85
N GLY A 152 -1.38 7.13 4.40
CA GLY A 152 -2.15 8.11 3.65
C GLY A 152 -1.98 9.50 4.25
N VAL A 153 -2.02 10.53 3.42
CA VAL A 153 -2.06 11.93 3.84
C VAL A 153 -3.15 12.64 3.05
N LYS A 154 -4.10 13.25 3.74
CA LYS A 154 -5.13 14.11 3.15
C LYS A 154 -4.80 15.57 3.45
N PHE A 155 -4.83 16.40 2.41
CA PHE A 155 -4.39 17.78 2.48
C PHE A 155 -5.58 18.71 2.66
N SER A 156 -5.40 19.73 3.50
CA SER A 156 -6.31 20.87 3.55
C SER A 156 -6.26 21.67 2.26
N SER A 157 -7.33 22.40 1.95
CA SER A 157 -7.34 23.39 0.88
C SER A 157 -6.23 24.43 1.07
N ALA A 158 -5.59 24.80 -0.05
CA ALA A 158 -4.66 25.92 -0.15
C ALA A 158 -5.32 27.16 -0.76
N THR A 159 -6.62 27.10 -1.09
CA THR A 159 -7.36 28.22 -1.67
C THR A 159 -7.69 29.25 -0.60
N GLU A 160 -7.38 30.52 -0.86
CA GLU A 160 -7.73 31.61 0.03
C GLU A 160 -9.26 31.71 0.19
N GLY A 161 -9.73 31.79 1.44
CA GLY A 161 -11.16 31.89 1.75
C GLY A 161 -11.87 30.55 1.88
N GLU A 162 -11.20 29.42 1.63
CA GLU A 162 -11.70 28.10 1.99
C GLU A 162 -11.29 27.73 3.44
N ILE A 163 -12.16 26.99 4.12
CA ILE A 163 -11.92 26.51 5.49
C ILE A 163 -10.85 25.42 5.51
N ALA A 164 -10.22 25.25 6.66
CA ALA A 164 -9.23 24.20 6.85
C ALA A 164 -9.86 22.81 7.00
N LEU A 165 -9.10 21.76 6.67
CA LEU A 165 -9.54 20.36 6.80
C LEU A 165 -10.08 20.04 8.20
N PHE A 166 -9.36 20.42 9.26
CA PHE A 166 -9.79 20.15 10.64
C PHE A 166 -10.91 21.08 11.12
N GLU A 167 -11.15 22.21 10.45
CA GLU A 167 -12.35 23.02 10.68
C GLU A 167 -13.59 22.33 10.11
N ALA A 168 -13.48 21.77 8.89
CA ALA A 168 -14.53 20.94 8.31
C ALA A 168 -14.84 19.71 9.19
N ALA A 169 -13.79 19.06 9.71
CA ALA A 169 -13.91 17.96 10.67
C ALA A 169 -14.70 18.36 11.92
N ALA A 170 -14.39 19.52 12.50
CA ALA A 170 -15.08 20.04 13.69
C ALA A 170 -16.55 20.36 13.39
N ASN A 171 -16.85 20.96 12.23
CA ASN A 171 -18.22 21.25 11.80
C ASN A 171 -19.04 19.96 11.60
N ALA A 172 -18.46 18.94 10.95
CA ALA A 172 -19.10 17.64 10.78
C ALA A 172 -19.32 16.94 12.13
N LYS A 173 -18.33 16.98 13.03
CA LYS A 173 -18.43 16.44 14.40
C LYS A 173 -19.50 17.14 15.23
N ALA A 174 -19.73 18.44 15.03
CA ALA A 174 -20.82 19.16 15.69
C ALA A 174 -22.22 18.67 15.23
N LEU A 175 -22.33 18.18 13.98
CA LEU A 175 -23.55 17.56 13.46
C LEU A 175 -23.72 16.10 13.93
N ARG A 176 -22.64 15.44 14.34
CA ARG A 176 -22.57 14.04 14.79
C ARG A 176 -21.72 13.88 16.05
N PRO A 177 -22.20 14.39 17.21
CA PRO A 177 -21.39 14.48 18.42
C PRO A 177 -20.95 13.10 18.95
N ASP A 178 -21.71 12.04 18.67
CA ASP A 178 -21.39 10.67 19.10
C ASP A 178 -20.57 9.89 18.06
N GLY A 179 -20.45 10.39 16.83
CA GLY A 179 -19.78 9.70 15.74
C GLY A 179 -18.25 9.80 15.76
N HIS A 180 -17.54 8.85 15.19
CA HIS A 180 -16.07 8.83 15.14
C HIS A 180 -15.57 9.14 13.73
N ILE A 181 -14.71 10.14 13.58
CA ILE A 181 -14.17 10.52 12.26
C ILE A 181 -13.26 9.39 11.73
N MET A 182 -13.60 8.87 10.56
CA MET A 182 -12.91 7.77 9.86
C MET A 182 -12.00 8.28 8.75
N ASP A 183 -12.38 9.39 8.11
CA ASP A 183 -11.60 10.05 7.05
C ASP A 183 -12.09 11.49 6.81
N ILE A 184 -11.23 12.31 6.21
CA ILE A 184 -11.54 13.66 5.76
C ILE A 184 -10.80 13.92 4.45
N GLU A 185 -11.53 14.21 3.38
CA GLU A 185 -10.94 14.47 2.07
C GLU A 185 -11.54 15.70 1.40
N LEU A 186 -10.72 16.40 0.63
CA LEU A 186 -11.14 17.54 -0.19
C LEU A 186 -11.44 17.04 -1.61
N GLU A 187 -12.69 17.15 -2.01
CA GLU A 187 -13.17 16.65 -3.30
C GLU A 187 -13.65 17.79 -4.20
N GLN A 188 -13.82 17.45 -5.49
CA GLN A 188 -14.53 18.29 -6.43
C GLN A 188 -15.88 17.68 -6.78
N LYS A 189 -16.95 18.43 -6.50
CA LYS A 189 -18.32 18.06 -6.78
C LYS A 189 -19.01 19.14 -7.60
N ASP A 190 -19.48 18.80 -8.80
CA ASP A 190 -20.19 19.71 -9.72
C ASP A 190 -19.46 21.06 -9.94
N GLY A 191 -18.13 21.01 -10.05
CA GLY A 191 -17.27 22.19 -10.23
C GLY A 191 -17.04 23.03 -8.97
N LYS A 192 -17.58 22.62 -7.82
CA LYS A 192 -17.33 23.21 -6.51
C LYS A 192 -16.44 22.30 -5.67
N ARG A 193 -15.72 22.87 -4.71
CA ARG A 193 -14.93 22.08 -3.76
C ARG A 193 -15.73 21.85 -2.49
N VAL A 194 -15.68 20.63 -2.01
CA VAL A 194 -16.35 20.21 -0.77
C VAL A 194 -15.38 19.37 0.04
N TYR A 195 -15.49 19.45 1.37
CA TYR A 195 -14.88 18.44 2.22
C TYR A 195 -15.87 17.32 2.43
N GLU A 196 -15.47 16.09 2.12
CA GLU A 196 -16.15 14.89 2.56
C GLU A 196 -15.55 14.42 3.89
N VAL A 197 -16.39 14.31 4.92
CA VAL A 197 -16.04 13.76 6.23
C VAL A 197 -16.79 12.45 6.42
N LYS A 198 -16.04 11.35 6.55
CA LYS A 198 -16.61 10.03 6.86
C LYS A 198 -16.64 9.83 8.35
N ILE A 199 -17.81 9.47 8.88
CA ILE A 199 -18.04 9.32 10.32
C ILE A 199 -18.66 7.96 10.59
N TRP A 200 -18.04 7.19 11.47
CA TRP A 200 -18.64 5.98 12.01
C TRP A 200 -19.68 6.36 13.07
N GLU A 201 -20.91 5.90 12.93
CA GLU A 201 -21.95 6.07 13.94
C GLU A 201 -22.94 4.91 13.88
N ASN A 202 -23.17 4.21 15.00
CA ASN A 202 -24.16 3.12 15.09
C ASN A 202 -24.02 2.05 13.98
N ASN A 203 -22.78 1.59 13.70
CA ASN A 203 -22.44 0.65 12.63
C ASN A 203 -22.70 1.15 11.19
N LYS A 204 -22.88 2.45 11.01
CA LYS A 204 -23.01 3.09 9.70
C LYS A 204 -21.81 3.99 9.42
N GLU A 205 -21.49 4.12 8.15
CA GLU A 205 -20.65 5.20 7.65
C GLU A 205 -21.59 6.34 7.23
N VAL A 206 -21.48 7.45 7.93
CA VAL A 206 -22.16 8.70 7.61
C VAL A 206 -21.17 9.58 6.86
N GLU A 207 -21.44 9.80 5.58
CA GLU A 207 -20.71 10.76 4.76
C GLU A 207 -21.36 12.12 4.91
N ILE A 208 -20.56 13.13 5.30
CA ILE A 208 -20.98 14.52 5.41
C ILE A 208 -20.15 15.33 4.40
N LYS A 209 -20.81 15.95 3.42
CA LYS A 209 -20.14 16.89 2.51
C LYS A 209 -20.42 18.33 2.93
N LEU A 210 -19.35 19.08 3.21
CA LEU A 210 -19.40 20.48 3.60
C LEU A 210 -18.85 21.37 2.49
N ASP A 211 -19.46 22.53 2.25
CA ASP A 211 -18.95 23.53 1.31
C ASP A 211 -17.58 24.01 1.78
N ALA A 212 -16.56 23.95 0.92
CA ALA A 212 -15.20 24.29 1.33
C ALA A 212 -15.01 25.79 1.65
N VAL A 213 -15.89 26.69 1.20
CA VAL A 213 -15.81 28.13 1.48
C VAL A 213 -16.56 28.49 2.77
N THR A 214 -17.77 27.96 2.94
CA THR A 214 -18.63 28.36 4.08
C THR A 214 -18.59 27.40 5.25
N GLY A 215 -18.16 26.16 5.04
CA GLY A 215 -18.24 25.08 6.02
C GLY A 215 -19.66 24.57 6.28
N GLU A 216 -20.64 25.01 5.49
CA GLU A 216 -22.05 24.61 5.64
C GLU A 216 -22.31 23.23 5.03
N LEU A 217 -23.28 22.51 5.60
CA LEU A 217 -23.71 21.21 5.09
C LEU A 217 -24.30 21.32 3.68
N VAL A 218 -23.72 20.58 2.73
CA VAL A 218 -24.19 20.48 1.34
C VAL A 218 -24.95 19.18 1.11
N GLU A 219 -24.42 18.06 1.60
CA GLU A 219 -24.99 16.74 1.43
C GLU A 219 -24.66 15.84 2.61
N GLN A 220 -25.52 14.86 2.86
CA GLN A 220 -25.25 13.78 3.79
C GLN A 220 -25.81 12.45 3.27
N ASP A 221 -25.08 11.37 3.46
CA ASP A 221 -25.54 9.99 3.24
C ASP A 221 -25.27 9.14 4.50
N ASP A 222 -26.30 8.53 5.06
CA ASP A 222 -26.24 7.63 6.22
C ASP A 222 -26.78 6.22 5.91
N THR A 223 -26.84 5.88 4.62
CA THR A 223 -27.33 4.60 4.13
C THR A 223 -26.22 3.55 3.99
N LYS A 224 -24.96 3.97 4.07
CA LYS A 224 -23.78 3.10 3.93
C LYS A 224 -23.48 2.35 5.23
N ALA A 225 -23.22 1.05 5.10
CA ALA A 225 -22.69 0.26 6.20
C ALA A 225 -21.25 0.68 6.48
N ALA A 226 -20.86 0.70 7.76
CA ALA A 226 -19.49 0.97 8.12
C ALA A 226 -18.55 -0.18 7.68
N LYS A 227 -17.45 0.17 7.00
CA LYS A 227 -16.40 -0.79 6.60
C LYS A 227 -15.28 -0.92 7.63
N SER A 228 -15.33 -0.13 8.69
CA SER A 228 -14.44 -0.22 9.83
C SER A 228 -15.21 0.03 11.12
N VAL A 229 -14.65 -0.41 12.23
CA VAL A 229 -15.21 -0.16 13.56
C VAL A 229 -14.17 0.55 14.43
N PRO A 230 -14.56 1.48 15.32
CA PRO A 230 -13.63 2.05 16.28
C PRO A 230 -12.91 0.93 17.04
N ALA A 231 -11.59 1.04 17.17
CA ALA A 231 -10.76 0.00 17.79
C ALA A 231 -11.24 -0.39 19.19
N GLN A 232 -11.65 0.59 19.99
CA GLN A 232 -12.24 0.40 21.32
C GLN A 232 -13.56 -0.40 21.33
N SER A 233 -14.25 -0.47 20.19
CA SER A 233 -15.52 -1.17 20.01
C SER A 233 -15.38 -2.50 19.28
N TYR A 234 -14.19 -2.83 18.79
CA TYR A 234 -13.93 -4.10 18.12
C TYR A 234 -14.10 -5.27 19.09
N LYS A 235 -14.72 -6.35 18.60
CA LYS A 235 -14.79 -7.64 19.26
C LYS A 235 -14.52 -8.73 18.24
N GLU A 236 -13.90 -9.82 18.68
CA GLU A 236 -13.75 -10.99 17.83
C GLU A 236 -15.12 -11.50 17.37
N GLY A 237 -15.22 -11.88 16.09
CA GLY A 237 -16.47 -12.30 15.47
C GLY A 237 -17.39 -11.15 15.01
N VAL A 238 -16.97 -9.88 15.11
CA VAL A 238 -17.68 -8.78 14.43
C VAL A 238 -17.54 -8.95 12.92
N GLU A 239 -18.68 -9.00 12.22
CA GLU A 239 -18.74 -9.01 10.76
C GLU A 239 -18.25 -7.67 10.21
N LEU A 240 -17.18 -7.71 9.41
CA LEU A 240 -16.62 -6.57 8.69
C LEU A 240 -16.63 -6.89 7.20
N THR A 241 -17.12 -5.96 6.40
CA THR A 241 -17.04 -6.03 4.94
C THR A 241 -15.66 -5.61 4.47
N ASN A 242 -15.29 -6.04 3.26
CA ASN A 242 -14.06 -5.59 2.61
C ASN A 242 -14.04 -4.07 2.48
N ILE A 243 -12.86 -3.49 2.69
CA ILE A 243 -12.60 -2.09 2.37
C ILE A 243 -12.58 -1.90 0.86
N ASP A 244 -13.31 -0.89 0.38
CA ASP A 244 -13.18 -0.37 -0.99
C ASP A 244 -12.59 1.04 -0.89
N ASP A 245 -11.43 1.15 -0.23
CA ASP A 245 -10.76 2.43 -0.01
C ASP A 245 -9.95 2.76 -1.28
N ASP A 246 -10.27 3.88 -1.95
CA ASP A 246 -9.59 4.32 -3.17
C ASP A 246 -8.09 4.56 -2.93
N ASP A 247 -7.70 4.87 -1.70
CA ASP A 247 -6.29 4.96 -1.29
C ASP A 247 -5.65 3.58 -1.08
N ALA A 248 -6.44 2.53 -0.81
CA ALA A 248 -5.94 1.16 -0.70
C ALA A 248 -5.72 0.50 -2.07
N ASN A 249 -6.28 1.09 -3.14
CA ASN A 249 -6.10 0.63 -4.53
C ASN A 249 -4.77 1.09 -5.17
N VAL A 250 -3.77 1.44 -4.34
CA VAL A 250 -2.38 1.51 -4.80
C VAL A 250 -1.97 0.09 -5.20
N VAL A 251 -1.96 -0.18 -6.51
CA VAL A 251 -1.80 -1.52 -7.08
C VAL A 251 -0.60 -2.27 -6.49
N ASP A 252 -0.82 -3.49 -6.02
CA ASP A 252 0.26 -4.41 -5.60
C ASP A 252 1.04 -4.92 -6.82
N GLU A 253 0.41 -4.94 -7.99
CA GLU A 253 0.96 -5.42 -9.25
C GLU A 253 1.19 -4.26 -10.22
N VAL A 254 2.41 -3.72 -10.22
CA VAL A 254 2.97 -3.25 -11.48
C VAL A 254 3.73 -4.43 -12.04
N LYS A 255 3.15 -5.12 -13.03
CA LYS A 255 3.89 -6.06 -13.89
C LYS A 255 5.15 -5.34 -14.33
N ASP A 256 6.30 -5.83 -13.91
CA ASP A 256 7.56 -5.17 -14.23
C ASP A 256 7.70 -5.28 -15.76
N ALA A 257 8.03 -4.19 -16.44
CA ALA A 257 8.23 -4.23 -17.90
C ALA A 257 9.38 -5.19 -18.30
N THR A 258 10.17 -5.66 -17.33
CA THR A 258 11.15 -6.73 -17.48
C THR A 258 10.53 -8.12 -17.60
N ASP A 259 9.34 -8.37 -17.05
CA ASP A 259 8.63 -9.65 -17.23
C ASP A 259 8.12 -9.82 -18.67
N ALA A 260 7.94 -8.71 -19.40
CA ALA A 260 7.66 -8.73 -20.83
C ALA A 260 8.91 -8.98 -21.69
N VAL A 261 10.13 -8.92 -21.13
CA VAL A 261 11.35 -9.26 -21.86
C VAL A 261 11.62 -10.76 -21.82
N ASP A 262 11.26 -11.44 -20.73
CA ASP A 262 11.34 -12.91 -20.64
C ASP A 262 10.32 -13.59 -21.56
N GLU A 263 9.14 -13.00 -21.77
CA GLU A 263 8.13 -13.50 -22.72
C GLU A 263 8.52 -13.29 -24.20
N VAL A 264 9.43 -12.35 -24.49
CA VAL A 264 10.00 -12.15 -25.85
C VAL A 264 11.20 -13.05 -26.09
N LYS A 265 11.93 -13.46 -25.04
CA LYS A 265 13.05 -14.40 -25.14
C LYS A 265 12.58 -15.82 -25.52
N ASP A 266 11.45 -16.24 -24.95
CA ASP A 266 10.78 -17.51 -25.30
C ASP A 266 10.21 -17.50 -26.74
N ALA A 267 9.96 -16.31 -27.32
CA ALA A 267 9.52 -16.17 -28.71
C ALA A 267 10.68 -16.07 -29.72
N THR A 268 11.91 -15.75 -29.29
CA THR A 268 13.09 -15.74 -30.16
C THR A 268 13.78 -17.11 -30.27
N ASP A 269 13.67 -17.96 -29.25
CA ASP A 269 14.20 -19.33 -29.32
C ASP A 269 13.31 -20.27 -30.17
N ALA A 270 12.07 -19.87 -30.47
CA ALA A 270 11.16 -20.60 -31.35
C ALA A 270 11.33 -20.27 -32.86
N VAL A 271 12.27 -19.39 -33.24
CA VAL A 271 12.52 -19.02 -34.65
C VAL A 271 13.80 -19.66 -35.22
N ASP A 272 14.67 -20.23 -34.39
CA ASP A 272 15.86 -20.96 -34.85
C ASP A 272 15.62 -22.48 -35.06
N GLU A 273 14.45 -23.01 -34.69
CA GLU A 273 14.09 -24.43 -34.90
C GLU A 273 13.17 -24.67 -36.12
N VAL A 274 12.98 -23.69 -37.01
CA VAL A 274 12.18 -23.82 -38.26
C VAL A 274 12.93 -23.32 -39.49
N LYS A 275 14.21 -23.65 -39.61
CA LYS A 275 14.95 -23.51 -40.88
C LYS A 275 15.68 -24.78 -41.34
N ASP A 276 15.44 -25.92 -40.71
CA ASP A 276 16.08 -27.18 -41.08
C ASP A 276 15.12 -28.20 -41.73
N ALA A 277 14.23 -27.70 -42.59
CA ALA A 277 13.28 -28.57 -43.30
C ALA A 277 12.76 -27.98 -44.62
N THR A 278 13.65 -27.60 -45.53
CA THR A 278 13.41 -27.66 -46.98
C THR A 278 14.75 -27.47 -47.69
N ASP A 279 15.27 -28.54 -48.30
CA ASP A 279 15.70 -28.55 -49.71
C ASP A 279 16.55 -29.82 -49.97
N ASP A 280 15.86 -30.93 -50.21
CA ASP A 280 16.37 -32.02 -51.04
C ASP A 280 16.08 -31.64 -52.50
N ASP A 281 17.12 -31.41 -53.29
CA ASP A 281 17.37 -32.10 -54.57
C ASP A 281 18.39 -31.34 -55.44
N ASP A 282 19.42 -32.10 -55.82
CA ASP A 282 20.13 -32.14 -57.11
C ASP A 282 21.14 -31.06 -57.53
N ASP A 283 22.37 -31.58 -57.64
CA ASP A 283 23.29 -31.55 -58.79
C ASP A 283 24.27 -30.38 -59.04
N ASN A 284 25.53 -30.80 -58.93
CA ASN A 284 26.64 -30.64 -59.89
C ASN A 284 27.61 -29.46 -59.84
N ASP A 285 28.88 -29.90 -59.88
CA ASP A 285 30.02 -29.41 -60.63
C ASP A 285 30.85 -28.22 -60.09
N ASP A 286 32.07 -28.63 -59.76
CA ASP A 286 33.34 -28.12 -60.27
C ASP A 286 34.00 -26.89 -59.63
N ASP A 287 35.25 -27.20 -59.25
CA ASP A 287 36.48 -26.45 -59.48
C ASP A 287 36.91 -25.33 -58.53
N ASP A 288 38.07 -25.64 -57.95
CA ASP A 288 39.29 -24.83 -57.89
C ASP A 288 39.39 -23.68 -56.86
N ASN A 289 40.33 -23.95 -55.95
CA ASN A 289 41.56 -23.17 -55.76
C ASN A 289 41.71 -22.27 -54.52
N ASP A 290 42.85 -22.56 -53.88
CA ASP A 290 43.87 -21.66 -53.35
C ASP A 290 43.68 -21.07 -51.94
N ASP A 291 44.38 -21.75 -51.03
CA ASP A 291 45.59 -21.26 -50.34
C ASP A 291 45.49 -20.33 -49.12
N ASP A 292 46.27 -20.80 -48.14
CA ASP A 292 47.13 -20.08 -47.20
C ASP A 292 46.59 -19.61 -45.84
N ASP A 293 46.93 -20.44 -44.83
CA ASP A 293 47.79 -20.13 -43.67
C ASP A 293 47.48 -18.88 -42.81
N ASN A 294 47.17 -19.15 -41.54
CA ASN A 294 48.07 -18.85 -40.41
C ASN A 294 47.46 -19.38 -39.09
N ASP A 295 48.18 -20.33 -38.45
CA ASP A 295 48.81 -20.24 -37.11
C ASP A 295 48.33 -19.08 -36.20
N ASP A 296 48.27 -19.16 -34.88
CA ASP A 296 48.52 -20.12 -33.80
C ASP A 296 48.00 -19.36 -32.56
N ASP A 297 47.58 -20.07 -31.51
CA ASP A 297 48.14 -19.89 -30.15
C ASP A 297 47.24 -20.53 -29.10
N ASP A 298 47.84 -21.54 -28.49
CA ASP A 298 47.43 -22.29 -27.32
C ASP A 298 47.15 -21.42 -26.08
N ASN A 299 46.27 -21.92 -25.21
CA ASN A 299 46.65 -22.13 -23.80
C ASN A 299 45.66 -23.09 -23.13
N ASP A 300 46.19 -24.27 -22.84
CA ASP A 300 45.80 -25.14 -21.74
C ASP A 300 45.94 -24.41 -20.39
N ASP A 301 45.11 -24.75 -19.41
CA ASP A 301 45.61 -25.38 -18.19
C ASP A 301 44.45 -25.75 -17.25
N ASP A 302 44.60 -26.95 -16.73
CA ASP A 302 43.75 -27.70 -15.81
C ASP A 302 43.58 -27.01 -14.44
N ASP A 303 42.52 -27.38 -13.71
CA ASP A 303 42.71 -28.06 -12.42
C ASP A 303 41.35 -28.46 -11.82
N ASP A 304 41.28 -29.76 -11.55
CA ASP A 304 40.30 -30.48 -10.74
C ASP A 304 40.21 -29.94 -9.30
N ASP A 305 39.07 -30.14 -8.65
CA ASP A 305 39.07 -30.84 -7.36
C ASP A 305 37.65 -31.22 -6.91
N ASP A 306 37.55 -32.51 -6.60
CA ASP A 306 36.42 -33.30 -6.15
C ASP A 306 35.82 -32.82 -4.81
N ASN A 307 34.52 -33.08 -4.59
CA ASN A 307 34.16 -34.08 -3.57
C ASN A 307 32.68 -34.46 -3.57
N ASP A 308 32.52 -35.79 -3.52
CA ASP A 308 31.32 -36.57 -3.28
C ASP A 308 30.66 -36.30 -1.92
N ASN A 309 29.35 -36.47 -1.85
CA ASN A 309 28.73 -37.58 -1.08
C ASN A 309 27.20 -37.43 -1.02
N ASP A 310 26.55 -38.41 -1.64
CA ASP A 310 25.63 -39.38 -1.05
C ASP A 310 24.46 -38.89 -0.16
N ASP A 311 23.26 -39.09 -0.71
CA ASP A 311 22.20 -39.97 -0.20
C ASP A 311 22.07 -40.14 1.32
N ASP A 312 20.88 -39.84 1.84
CA ASP A 312 20.15 -40.82 2.66
C ASP A 312 18.67 -40.44 2.77
N ASP A 313 17.84 -41.33 2.24
CA ASP A 313 16.41 -41.47 2.49
C ASP A 313 16.13 -41.65 4.00
N ASN A 314 14.97 -41.15 4.46
CA ASN A 314 14.18 -41.85 5.46
C ASN A 314 12.71 -41.41 5.40
N ASP A 315 11.93 -42.32 4.84
CA ASP A 315 10.50 -42.45 4.98
C ASP A 315 10.11 -42.97 6.39
N ASP A 316 8.81 -42.83 6.66
CA ASP A 316 7.95 -43.69 7.49
C ASP A 316 7.83 -43.47 9.02
N ASP A 317 6.65 -42.93 9.35
CA ASP A 317 5.56 -43.60 10.09
C ASP A 317 5.44 -43.60 11.63
N ASP A 318 4.15 -43.50 11.99
CA ASP A 318 3.41 -44.01 13.15
C ASP A 318 3.30 -43.19 14.45
N ASP A 319 2.09 -42.64 14.62
CA ASP A 319 1.11 -42.94 15.69
C ASP A 319 1.61 -43.20 17.12
N ASP A 320 1.07 -42.42 18.08
CA ASP A 320 0.13 -42.97 19.07
C ASP A 320 -0.26 -41.95 20.16
N ASP A 321 -1.54 -42.04 20.48
CA ASP A 321 -2.35 -41.53 21.60
C ASP A 321 -1.65 -41.19 22.92
N ASN A 322 -2.16 -40.15 23.59
CA ASN A 322 -2.48 -40.32 25.01
C ASN A 322 -3.59 -39.38 25.49
N ASP A 323 -4.71 -40.01 25.85
CA ASP A 323 -5.77 -39.51 26.70
C ASP A 323 -5.24 -39.05 28.07
N ASN A 324 -5.87 -38.03 28.64
CA ASN A 324 -6.04 -37.97 30.09
C ASN A 324 -7.29 -37.14 30.41
N ASP A 325 -8.33 -37.89 30.74
CA ASP A 325 -9.58 -37.48 31.36
C ASP A 325 -9.41 -37.05 32.83
N ASP A 326 -10.43 -36.32 33.29
CA ASP A 326 -11.02 -36.29 34.64
C ASP A 326 -10.23 -35.67 35.82
N ASP A 327 -10.78 -34.60 36.42
CA ASP A 327 -11.76 -34.75 37.50
C ASP A 327 -12.29 -33.40 38.03
N ASP A 328 -13.53 -33.48 38.49
CA ASP A 328 -14.45 -32.50 39.05
C ASP A 328 -13.96 -31.79 40.34
N ASP A 329 -14.52 -30.61 40.65
CA ASP A 329 -15.43 -30.47 41.81
C ASP A 329 -15.92 -29.03 42.02
N ASP A 330 -17.21 -28.98 42.36
CA ASP A 330 -18.10 -27.86 42.66
C ASP A 330 -17.64 -26.97 43.83
N ASP A 331 -18.17 -25.73 43.88
CA ASP A 331 -18.94 -25.29 45.05
C ASP A 331 -19.63 -23.93 44.79
N ASP A 332 -20.93 -23.95 45.04
CA ASP A 332 -21.87 -22.83 45.14
C ASP A 332 -21.48 -21.82 46.23
N ASP A 333 -21.80 -20.54 46.06
CA ASP A 333 -22.34 -19.75 47.19
C ASP A 333 -23.23 -18.60 46.69
N ASP A 334 -24.53 -18.79 46.92
CA ASP A 334 -25.60 -17.80 46.83
C ASP A 334 -25.47 -16.77 47.97
N GLY A 335 -25.73 -15.50 47.66
CA GLY A 335 -25.81 -14.44 48.66
C GLY A 335 -26.74 -13.31 48.24
N ASP A 336 -28.04 -13.52 48.48
CA ASP A 336 -29.14 -12.55 48.39
C ASP A 336 -29.12 -11.48 49.52
N ASP A 337 -29.83 -10.39 49.22
CA ASP A 337 -30.58 -9.46 50.10
C ASP A 337 -29.84 -8.59 51.15
N ASP A 338 -29.84 -7.26 50.95
CA ASP A 338 -30.90 -6.30 51.39
C ASP A 338 -30.56 -4.84 51.03
#